data_AF-A0A5K0VVB2-F1
#
_entry.id   AF-A0A5K0VVB2-F1
#
_cell.length_a   1.000
_cell.length_b   1.000
_cell.length_c   1.000
_cell.angle_alpha   90.00
_cell.angle_beta   90.00
_cell.angle_gamma   90.00
#
_symmetry.space_group_name_H-M   'P 1'
#
loop_
_entity.id
_entity.type
_entity.pdbx_description
1 polymer ?
#
loop_
_entity_poly.entity_id
_entity_poly.type
_entity_poly.pdbx_seq_one_letter_code
_entity_poly.pdbx_strand_id
1 'polypeptide(L)' 'GTEDKGKLAIIYKSKKRLEIEKEGYRIHGSAGDQWSDLLGNATATRSFKLPNP' A
#
# COMPACT_ATOMS: atom_id res chain seq x y z
N GLY A 1 -6.78 13.55 0.72
CA GLY A 1 -8.17 14.02 0.88
C GLY A 1 -8.47 14.20 2.34
N THR A 2 -9.32 15.15 2.71
CA THR A 2 -9.81 15.35 4.09
C THR A 2 -10.59 14.14 4.61
N GLU A 3 -11.09 13.28 3.71
CA GLU A 3 -11.83 12.03 3.99
C GLU A 3 -10.99 10.86 4.54
N ASP A 4 -9.66 11.01 4.57
CA ASP A 4 -8.73 9.97 5.04
C ASP A 4 -8.00 10.35 6.33
N LYS A 5 -8.27 11.55 6.87
CA LYS A 5 -7.74 11.98 8.17
C LYS A 5 -8.26 11.04 9.27
N GLY A 6 -7.35 10.28 9.88
CA GLY A 6 -7.64 9.36 10.99
C GLY A 6 -7.73 7.88 10.60
N LYS A 7 -7.67 7.53 9.31
CA LYS A 7 -7.55 6.12 8.90
C LYS A 7 -6.11 5.64 9.14
N LEU A 8 -5.96 4.43 9.67
CA LEU A 8 -4.65 3.78 9.74
C LEU A 8 -4.03 3.74 8.34
N ALA A 9 -2.78 4.16 8.21
CA ALA A 9 -2.08 4.25 6.92
C ALA A 9 -2.14 2.94 6.12
N ILE A 10 -2.12 1.81 6.82
CA ILE A 10 -2.29 0.45 6.26
C ILE A 10 -3.62 0.31 5.52
N ILE A 11 -4.73 0.73 6.14
CA ILE A 11 -6.09 0.60 5.59
C ILE A 11 -6.25 1.51 4.38
N TYR A 12 -5.74 2.73 4.45
CA TYR A 12 -5.79 3.67 3.32
C TYR A 12 -5.00 3.15 2.11
N LYS A 13 -3.74 2.76 2.32
CA LYS A 13 -2.84 2.33 1.24
C LYS A 13 -3.29 1.00 0.62
N SER A 14 -3.73 0.05 1.44
CA SER A 14 -4.26 -1.23 0.93
C SER A 14 -5.54 -1.06 0.12
N LYS A 15 -6.44 -0.14 0.50
CA LYS A 15 -7.64 0.15 -0.29
C LYS A 15 -7.29 0.69 -1.68
N LYS A 16 -6.29 1.58 -1.79
CA LYS A 16 -5.86 2.09 -3.11
C LYS A 16 -5.20 1.03 -3.98
N ARG A 17 -4.42 0.12 -3.40
CA ARG A 17 -3.89 -1.03 -4.15
C ARG A 17 -5.00 -1.96 -4.66
N LEU A 18 -6.05 -2.15 -3.86
CA LEU A 18 -7.20 -2.94 -4.26
C LEU A 18 -8.00 -2.31 -5.41
N GLU A 19 -8.11 -0.98 -5.45
CA GLU A 19 -8.74 -0.28 -6.58
C GLU A 19 -7.95 -0.53 -7.88
N ILE A 20 -6.62 -0.46 -7.83
CA ILE A 20 -5.74 -0.75 -8.97
C ILE A 20 -5.88 -2.22 -9.43
N GLU A 21 -5.97 -3.18 -8.51
CA GLU A 21 -6.22 -4.59 -8.88
C GLU A 21 -7.60 -4.79 -9.52
N LYS A 22 -8.63 -4.09 -9.02
CA LYS A 22 -9.99 -4.14 -9.59
C LYS A 22 -10.07 -3.56 -11.00
N GLU A 23 -9.19 -2.64 -11.35
CA GLU A 23 -9.03 -2.13 -12.71
C GLU A 23 -8.32 -3.12 -13.65
N GLY A 24 -7.92 -4.30 -13.14
CA GLY A 24 -7.30 -5.38 -13.93
C GLY A 24 -5.77 -5.33 -13.95
N TYR A 25 -5.15 -4.41 -13.23
CA TYR A 25 -3.70 -4.32 -13.13
C TYR A 25 -3.16 -5.27 -12.06
N ARG A 26 -1.91 -5.74 -12.26
CA ARG A 26 -1.20 -6.53 -11.25
C ARG A 26 -0.03 -5.75 -10.66
N ILE A 27 0.03 -5.69 -9.33
CA ILE A 27 1.11 -5.01 -8.62
C ILE A 27 2.31 -5.96 -8.49
N HIS A 28 3.36 -5.68 -9.26
CA HIS A 28 4.61 -6.47 -9.22
C HIS A 28 5.54 -6.06 -8.09
N GLY A 29 5.56 -4.78 -7.73
CA GLY A 29 6.49 -4.21 -6.76
C GLY A 29 5.84 -3.18 -5.85
N SER A 30 6.23 -3.17 -4.57
CA SER A 30 5.96 -2.07 -3.63
C SER A 30 7.24 -1.69 -2.92
N ALA A 31 7.50 -0.39 -2.75
CA ALA A 31 8.63 0.12 -2.00
C ALA A 31 8.13 1.14 -0.98
N GLY A 32 8.68 1.08 0.23
CA GLY A 32 8.28 1.97 1.30
C GLY A 32 9.21 1.87 2.50
N ASP A 33 9.19 2.90 3.32
CA ASP A 33 10.10 3.12 4.42
C ASP A 33 9.44 2.84 5.78
N GLN A 34 8.12 2.58 5.79
CA GLN A 34 7.37 2.08 6.93
C GLN A 34 6.73 0.74 6.59
N TRP A 35 6.54 -0.13 7.60
CA TRP A 35 5.83 -1.40 7.39
C TRP A 35 4.40 -1.20 6.86
N SER A 36 3.82 -0.04 7.16
CA SER A 36 2.50 0.33 6.67
C SER A 36 2.39 0.52 5.15
N ASP A 37 3.52 0.71 4.46
CA ASP A 37 3.57 0.78 3.00
C ASP A 37 3.45 -0.59 2.33
N LEU A 38 3.95 -1.62 3.01
CA LEU A 38 4.20 -2.94 2.43
C LEU A 38 3.13 -3.96 2.80
N LEU A 39 2.43 -3.74 3.92
CA LEU A 39 1.45 -4.67 4.48
C LEU A 39 0.00 -4.27 4.15
N GLY A 40 -0.92 -5.23 4.26
CA GLY A 40 -2.34 -5.10 3.97
C GLY A 40 -2.76 -5.74 2.65
N ASN A 41 -4.03 -5.56 2.25
CA ASN A 41 -4.61 -6.14 1.04
C ASN A 41 -3.90 -5.67 -0.25
N ALA A 42 -4.07 -6.44 -1.32
CA ALA A 42 -3.47 -6.21 -2.63
C ALA A 42 -1.94 -6.05 -2.51
N THR A 43 -1.28 -7.06 -1.94
CA THR A 43 0.15 -7.06 -1.69
C THR A 43 0.91 -7.26 -3.00
N ALA A 44 1.98 -6.47 -3.19
CA ALA A 44 2.84 -6.64 -4.35
C ALA A 44 3.52 -8.01 -4.37
N THR A 45 3.86 -8.50 -5.57
CA THR A 45 4.64 -9.75 -5.72
C THR A 45 5.99 -9.67 -5.00
N ARG A 46 6.61 -8.48 -4.97
CA ARG A 46 7.83 -8.22 -4.21
C ARG A 46 7.75 -6.88 -3.48
N SER A 47 8.13 -6.87 -2.21
CA SER A 47 8.15 -5.67 -1.37
C SER A 47 9.57 -5.31 -0.97
N PHE A 48 9.89 -4.00 -0.99
CA PHE A 48 11.20 -3.46 -0.66
C PHE A 48 11.08 -2.48 0.52
N LYS A 49 11.65 -2.84 1.66
CA LYS A 49 11.69 -1.98 2.85
C LYS A 49 12.92 -1.09 2.81
N LEU A 50 12.68 0.22 2.70
CA LEU A 50 13.71 1.23 2.76
C LEU A 50 14.03 1.57 4.23
N PRO A 51 15.29 1.86 4.58
CA PRO A 51 15.65 2.36 5.91
C PRO A 51 15.11 3.78 6.11
N ASN A 52 14.60 4.07 7.30
CA ASN A 52 14.20 5.40 7.75
C ASN A 52 14.70 5.60 9.20
N PRO A 53 15.68 6.50 9.45
CA PRO A 53 16.24 6.78 10.78
C PRO A 53 15.31 7.56 11.71
#